data_AF-A0A2E3D7Q5-F1
#
_entry.id   AF-A0A2E3D7Q5-F1
#
_cell.length_a   1.000
_cell.length_b   1.000
_cell.length_c   1.000
_cell.angle_alpha   90.00
_cell.angle_beta   90.00
_cell.angle_gamma   90.00
#
_symmetry.space_group_name_H-M   'P 1'
#
loop_
_entity.id
_entity.type
_entity.pdbx_description
1 polymer ?
#
loop_
_entity_poly.entity_id
_entity_poly.type
_entity_poly.pdbx_seq_one_letter_code
_entity_poly.pdbx_strand_id
1 'polypeptide(L)'
;MHFVKMVPVALLLFFSGSVTSDDVPSLSPTQFEQLFESVKNWGRWGNEDQLGTVNFISEKQVKESAQLVTLGVRVSLANNLNKVKDINNRNFLSLPWPKLAGPFAQETFSFPTENSDVHGALDRFEIFHHGFAHSHLDGLAHFSWKGKIYNGYPLEIIDEELTELGIEQMGQKGIVSRGVLVDFPRLKKVEYLEPGQLITLDDFKLWEEETGIVLQEGDVLLVRTGRWKAVDALEEWQFSTLSAGLHPNLVSLFHKRKIAVVGCDGVSDRNPSIAEGIPDPFHILSLVAMGMPLLDNLNLEELSEVAQQTGRHTFMFTGAPLRAKGASGSPLNPIAVF
;
A
#
# COMPACT_ATOMS: atom_id res chain seq x y z
N MET A 1 -33.31 -53.68 -17.93
CA MET A 1 -32.78 -52.46 -18.57
C MET A 1 -33.24 -51.27 -17.74
N HIS A 2 -32.30 -50.56 -17.12
CA HIS A 2 -32.57 -49.43 -16.23
C HIS A 2 -32.98 -48.19 -17.04
N PHE A 3 -34.11 -47.57 -16.69
CA PHE A 3 -34.51 -46.26 -17.20
C PHE A 3 -33.85 -45.16 -16.36
N VAL A 4 -32.96 -44.38 -16.97
CA VAL A 4 -32.38 -43.18 -16.38
C VAL A 4 -33.34 -42.01 -16.66
N LYS A 5 -33.84 -41.36 -15.61
CA LYS A 5 -34.57 -40.09 -15.71
C LYS A 5 -33.57 -38.95 -15.93
N MET A 6 -33.70 -38.23 -17.05
CA MET A 6 -33.04 -36.94 -17.23
C MET A 6 -33.74 -35.88 -16.39
N VAL A 7 -32.98 -35.18 -15.54
CA VAL A 7 -33.39 -33.95 -14.86
C VAL A 7 -32.91 -32.78 -15.73
N PRO A 8 -33.75 -31.76 -16.03
CA PRO A 8 -33.31 -30.62 -16.82
C PRO A 8 -32.46 -29.71 -15.94
N VAL A 9 -31.23 -29.44 -16.39
CA VAL A 9 -30.35 -28.42 -15.81
C VAL A 9 -30.92 -27.05 -16.17
N ALA A 10 -31.36 -26.29 -15.17
CA ALA A 10 -31.74 -24.89 -15.36
C ALA A 10 -30.47 -24.07 -15.61
N LEU A 11 -30.33 -23.54 -16.82
CA LEU A 11 -29.33 -22.53 -17.14
C LEU A 11 -29.68 -21.25 -16.37
N LEU A 12 -28.97 -20.99 -15.28
CA LEU A 12 -28.96 -19.69 -14.63
C LEU A 12 -28.18 -18.73 -15.53
N LEU A 13 -28.92 -17.93 -16.29
CA LEU A 13 -28.38 -16.77 -17.00
C LEU A 13 -27.89 -15.77 -15.96
N PHE A 14 -26.58 -15.73 -15.74
CA PHE A 14 -25.92 -14.61 -15.08
C PHE A 14 -26.05 -13.41 -16.02
N PHE A 15 -26.84 -12.41 -15.61
CA PHE A 15 -26.78 -11.09 -16.21
C PHE A 15 -25.41 -10.49 -15.87
N SER A 16 -24.44 -10.64 -16.77
CA SER A 16 -23.25 -9.81 -16.79
C SER A 16 -23.68 -8.42 -17.23
N GLY A 17 -24.05 -7.57 -16.27
CA GLY A 17 -24.14 -6.14 -16.54
C GLY A 17 -22.75 -5.66 -16.94
N SER A 18 -22.56 -5.37 -18.23
CA SER A 18 -21.39 -4.65 -18.71
C SER A 18 -21.44 -3.27 -18.07
N VAL A 19 -20.63 -3.05 -17.03
CA VAL A 19 -20.33 -1.69 -16.56
C VAL A 19 -19.49 -1.05 -17.66
N THR A 20 -20.16 -0.31 -18.54
CA THR A 20 -19.49 0.59 -19.49
C THR A 20 -18.70 1.63 -18.68
N SER A 21 -17.52 2.00 -19.15
CA SER A 21 -16.57 2.93 -18.49
C SER A 21 -17.12 4.31 -18.14
N ASP A 22 -18.32 4.65 -18.60
CA ASP A 22 -18.84 6.02 -18.67
C ASP A 22 -19.56 6.50 -17.40
N ASP A 23 -19.80 5.63 -16.40
CA ASP A 23 -20.57 5.97 -15.19
C ASP A 23 -19.75 6.05 -13.89
N VAL A 24 -18.41 5.96 -13.96
CA VAL A 24 -17.57 6.20 -12.76
C VAL A 24 -17.43 7.70 -12.58
N PRO A 25 -17.94 8.31 -11.48
CA PRO A 25 -17.87 9.76 -11.30
C PRO A 25 -16.42 10.24 -11.34
N SER A 26 -16.08 11.04 -12.35
CA SER A 26 -14.75 11.64 -12.46
C SER A 26 -14.61 12.84 -11.53
N LEU A 27 -13.48 12.95 -10.85
CA LEU A 27 -13.14 14.11 -10.03
C LEU A 27 -12.53 15.19 -10.92
N SER A 28 -13.20 16.34 -11.06
CA SER A 28 -12.65 17.49 -11.80
C SER A 28 -11.40 18.07 -11.09
N PRO A 29 -10.51 18.79 -11.80
CA PRO A 29 -9.33 19.39 -11.18
C PRO A 29 -9.69 20.33 -10.02
N THR A 30 -10.78 21.10 -10.16
CA THR A 30 -11.28 21.98 -9.09
C THR A 30 -11.74 21.20 -7.86
N GLN A 31 -12.45 20.09 -8.03
CA GLN A 31 -12.88 19.25 -6.90
C GLN A 31 -11.67 18.59 -6.23
N PHE A 32 -10.67 18.15 -7.00
CA PHE A 32 -9.43 17.62 -6.45
C PHE A 32 -8.68 18.66 -5.62
N GLU A 33 -8.56 19.90 -6.11
CA GLU A 33 -7.92 20.99 -5.36
C GLU A 33 -8.67 21.32 -4.07
N GLN A 34 -10.01 21.37 -4.12
CA GLN A 34 -10.83 21.56 -2.92
C GLN A 34 -10.62 20.44 -1.90
N LEU A 35 -10.55 19.19 -2.37
CA LEU A 35 -10.27 18.04 -1.52
C LEU A 35 -8.87 18.15 -0.90
N PHE A 36 -7.84 18.46 -1.71
CA PHE A 36 -6.46 18.67 -1.26
C PHE A 36 -6.37 19.70 -0.15
N GLU A 37 -6.99 20.87 -0.32
CA GLU A 37 -7.02 21.91 0.71
C GLU A 37 -7.79 21.46 1.96
N SER A 38 -8.87 20.71 1.81
CA SER A 38 -9.70 20.27 2.94
C SER A 38 -9.02 19.27 3.88
N VAL A 39 -8.05 18.49 3.38
CA VAL A 39 -7.32 17.48 4.18
C VAL A 39 -5.86 17.87 4.43
N LYS A 40 -5.44 19.07 4.04
CA LYS A 40 -4.06 19.53 4.21
C LYS A 40 -3.66 19.59 5.69
N ASN A 41 -2.53 18.96 6.04
CA ASN A 41 -1.97 18.96 7.39
C ASN A 41 -0.72 19.85 7.53
N TRP A 42 -0.41 20.69 6.56
CA TRP A 42 0.78 21.54 6.61
C TRP A 42 0.74 22.48 7.82
N GLY A 43 1.86 22.56 8.53
CA GLY A 43 2.01 23.32 9.77
C GLY A 43 1.37 22.68 11.00
N ARG A 44 0.63 21.57 10.86
CA ARG A 44 -0.08 20.92 11.98
C ARG A 44 0.83 20.50 13.13
N TRP A 45 2.03 20.02 12.80
CA TRP A 45 3.06 19.60 13.76
C TRP A 45 4.28 20.53 13.77
N GLY A 46 4.11 21.74 13.23
CA GLY A 46 5.18 22.71 13.04
C GLY A 46 5.70 22.77 11.59
N ASN A 47 6.31 23.90 11.24
CA ASN A 47 6.76 24.18 9.88
C ASN A 47 8.01 23.38 9.46
N GLU A 48 8.65 22.70 10.41
CA GLU A 48 9.83 21.85 10.19
C GLU A 48 9.50 20.35 10.37
N ASP A 49 8.21 20.00 10.49
CA ASP A 49 7.79 18.61 10.63
C ASP A 49 8.11 17.81 9.36
N GLN A 50 8.63 16.60 9.57
CA GLN A 50 9.04 15.66 8.53
C GLN A 50 8.42 14.27 8.70
N LEU A 51 7.50 14.10 9.65
CA LEU A 51 6.87 12.80 9.96
C LEU A 51 5.40 12.73 9.53
N GLY A 52 4.73 13.88 9.40
CA GLY A 52 3.34 13.92 8.98
C GLY A 52 2.41 13.15 9.90
N THR A 53 1.48 12.36 9.36
CA THR A 53 0.49 11.61 10.14
C THR A 53 1.10 10.53 11.03
N VAL A 54 2.37 10.14 10.84
CA VAL A 54 3.09 9.26 11.77
C VAL A 54 3.16 9.88 13.17
N ASN A 55 3.08 11.21 13.30
CA ASN A 55 2.95 11.89 14.59
C ASN A 55 1.69 11.54 15.38
N PHE A 56 0.68 10.91 14.78
CA PHE A 56 -0.48 10.36 15.52
C PHE A 56 -0.13 9.10 16.31
N ILE A 57 0.99 8.44 16.01
CA ILE A 57 1.48 7.27 16.73
C ILE A 57 2.29 7.77 17.94
N SER A 58 1.62 7.96 19.07
CA SER A 58 2.29 8.25 20.33
C SER A 58 2.67 6.96 21.09
N GLU A 59 3.42 7.09 22.18
CA GLU A 59 3.71 5.99 23.10
C GLU A 59 2.44 5.26 23.59
N LYS A 60 1.31 5.98 23.67
CA LYS A 60 0.01 5.40 24.00
C LYS A 60 -0.42 4.38 22.94
N GLN A 61 -0.43 4.76 21.66
CA GLN A 61 -0.81 3.86 20.55
C GLN A 61 0.12 2.65 20.47
N VAL A 62 1.43 2.85 20.66
CA VAL A 62 2.41 1.75 20.71
C VAL A 62 2.03 0.78 21.83
N LYS A 63 1.82 1.27 23.05
CA LYS A 63 1.47 0.43 24.21
C LYS A 63 0.14 -0.31 24.03
N GLU A 64 -0.87 0.37 23.50
CA GLU A 64 -2.19 -0.23 23.23
C GLU A 64 -2.09 -1.32 22.15
N SER A 65 -1.31 -1.08 21.10
CA SER A 65 -1.09 -2.08 20.04
C SER A 65 -0.39 -3.33 20.57
N ALA A 66 0.56 -3.19 21.49
CA ALA A 66 1.24 -4.33 22.11
C ALA A 66 0.29 -5.23 22.91
N GLN A 67 -0.81 -4.69 23.45
CA GLN A 67 -1.84 -5.50 24.15
C GLN A 67 -2.66 -6.37 23.19
N LEU A 68 -2.60 -6.11 21.87
CA LEU A 68 -3.28 -6.95 20.89
C LEU A 68 -2.58 -8.28 20.69
N VAL A 69 -1.29 -8.38 21.04
CA VAL A 69 -0.47 -9.59 20.94
C VAL A 69 -0.88 -10.59 22.02
N THR A 70 -1.73 -11.52 21.65
CA THR A 70 -2.32 -12.52 22.53
C THR A 70 -2.11 -13.95 22.04
N LEU A 71 -1.93 -14.13 20.73
CA LEU A 71 -1.75 -15.44 20.10
C LEU A 71 -0.27 -15.75 19.81
N GLY A 72 0.55 -14.71 19.62
CA GLY A 72 1.95 -14.85 19.20
C GLY A 72 2.12 -15.25 17.73
N VAL A 73 1.04 -15.28 16.95
CA VAL A 73 1.08 -15.53 15.51
C VAL A 73 1.68 -14.30 14.82
N ARG A 74 2.63 -14.53 13.92
CA ARG A 74 3.36 -13.50 13.19
C ARG A 74 3.20 -13.74 11.70
N VAL A 75 2.83 -12.71 10.96
CA VAL A 75 2.63 -12.76 9.52
C VAL A 75 3.51 -11.72 8.86
N SER A 76 4.36 -12.14 7.92
CA SER A 76 5.09 -11.22 7.06
C SER A 76 4.14 -10.62 6.03
N LEU A 77 4.23 -9.30 5.86
CA LEU A 77 3.38 -8.55 4.93
C LEU A 77 4.12 -8.20 3.65
N ALA A 78 5.31 -8.76 3.42
CA ALA A 78 6.11 -8.50 2.24
C ALA A 78 6.08 -9.66 1.27
N ASN A 79 6.12 -9.33 -0.02
CA ASN A 79 6.44 -10.28 -1.06
C ASN A 79 7.93 -10.62 -1.03
N ASN A 80 8.27 -11.82 -1.48
CA ASN A 80 9.64 -12.13 -1.83
C ASN A 80 10.12 -11.16 -2.92
N LEU A 81 11.37 -10.70 -2.81
CA LEU A 81 11.95 -9.81 -3.80
C LEU A 81 12.04 -10.51 -5.16
N ASN A 82 11.48 -9.87 -6.19
CA ASN A 82 11.25 -10.47 -7.48
C ASN A 82 12.51 -10.44 -8.35
N LYS A 83 13.11 -11.61 -8.58
CA LYS A 83 14.34 -11.78 -9.38
C LYS A 83 14.08 -11.95 -10.89
N VAL A 84 12.83 -12.04 -11.32
CA VAL A 84 12.45 -12.35 -12.71
C VAL A 84 11.92 -11.11 -13.39
N LYS A 85 12.40 -10.80 -14.59
CA LYS A 85 11.86 -9.70 -15.39
C LYS A 85 10.44 -10.04 -15.85
N ASP A 86 9.45 -9.29 -15.40
CA ASP A 86 8.03 -9.48 -15.72
C ASP A 86 7.33 -8.13 -15.96
N ILE A 87 5.99 -8.09 -15.92
CA ILE A 87 5.22 -6.85 -16.13
C ILE A 87 5.25 -5.90 -14.93
N ASN A 88 5.44 -6.42 -13.71
CA ASN A 88 5.40 -5.64 -12.46
C ASN A 88 6.72 -4.90 -12.18
N ASN A 89 7.82 -5.28 -12.82
CA ASN A 89 9.13 -4.63 -12.69
C ASN A 89 9.68 -4.06 -14.02
N ARG A 90 8.79 -3.75 -14.97
CA ARG A 90 9.12 -2.96 -16.17
C ARG A 90 9.06 -1.46 -15.88
N ASN A 91 9.82 -0.68 -16.65
CA ASN A 91 9.73 0.78 -16.62
C ASN A 91 8.30 1.25 -16.95
N PHE A 92 7.77 2.17 -16.15
CA PHE A 92 6.39 2.68 -16.27
C PHE A 92 6.19 3.68 -17.40
N LEU A 93 7.28 4.25 -17.92
CA LEU A 93 7.24 5.23 -19.00
C LEU A 93 8.26 4.88 -20.08
N SER A 94 7.92 5.21 -21.33
CA SER A 94 8.82 5.28 -22.48
C SER A 94 9.84 6.43 -22.38
N LEU A 95 10.12 6.92 -21.17
CA LEU A 95 11.09 7.99 -20.92
C LEU A 95 12.53 7.48 -21.16
N PRO A 96 13.43 8.33 -21.70
CA PRO A 96 14.82 7.97 -21.98
C PRO A 96 15.70 8.01 -20.72
N TRP A 97 15.17 7.60 -19.57
CA TRP A 97 15.97 7.42 -18.36
C TRP A 97 16.76 6.11 -18.44
N PRO A 98 17.90 5.99 -17.74
CA PRO A 98 18.52 4.69 -17.53
C PRO A 98 17.47 3.69 -17.03
N LYS A 99 17.66 2.39 -17.27
CA LYS A 99 16.75 1.34 -16.79
C LYS A 99 16.75 1.32 -15.25
N LEU A 100 15.95 2.19 -14.64
CA LEU A 100 15.80 2.30 -13.19
C LEU A 100 14.96 1.13 -12.68
N ALA A 101 13.88 0.76 -13.39
CA ALA A 101 13.09 -0.42 -13.04
C ALA A 101 13.74 -1.69 -13.57
N GLY A 102 13.75 -2.71 -12.71
CA GLY A 102 14.23 -4.04 -13.03
C GLY A 102 13.92 -5.02 -11.90
N PRO A 103 14.15 -6.31 -12.14
CA PRO A 103 14.10 -7.30 -11.08
C PRO A 103 15.12 -6.98 -9.99
N PHE A 104 14.85 -7.43 -8.77
CA PHE A 104 15.81 -7.47 -7.69
C PHE A 104 17.07 -8.22 -8.13
N ALA A 105 18.22 -7.57 -8.00
CA ALA A 105 19.52 -8.17 -8.27
C ALA A 105 20.24 -8.46 -6.96
N GLN A 106 20.86 -9.64 -6.87
CA GLN A 106 21.62 -10.08 -5.71
C GLN A 106 22.84 -10.87 -6.16
N GLU A 107 23.97 -10.57 -5.54
CA GLU A 107 25.23 -11.29 -5.69
C GLU A 107 25.69 -11.75 -4.31
N THR A 108 25.97 -13.05 -4.16
CA THR A 108 26.49 -13.64 -2.93
C THR A 108 27.92 -14.11 -3.18
N PHE A 109 28.84 -13.68 -2.34
CA PHE A 109 30.26 -13.99 -2.41
C PHE A 109 30.65 -14.87 -1.24
N SER A 110 31.55 -15.82 -1.47
CA SER A 110 32.20 -16.56 -0.38
C SER A 110 33.66 -16.13 -0.27
N PHE A 111 34.16 -15.99 0.95
CA PHE A 111 35.57 -15.72 1.20
C PHE A 111 36.13 -16.66 2.27
N PRO A 112 37.35 -17.20 2.08
CA PRO A 112 38.00 -18.01 3.09
C PRO A 112 38.52 -17.14 4.23
N THR A 113 38.63 -17.72 5.44
CA THR A 113 39.40 -17.11 6.53
C THR A 113 40.80 -17.73 6.57
N GLU A 114 41.83 -16.92 6.78
CA GLU A 114 43.21 -17.41 6.78
C GLU A 114 43.43 -18.47 7.87
N ASN A 115 44.10 -19.57 7.49
CA ASN A 115 44.46 -20.67 8.38
C ASN A 115 43.30 -21.34 9.13
N SER A 116 42.10 -21.38 8.55
CA SER A 116 40.99 -22.13 9.13
C SER A 116 40.04 -22.70 8.08
N ASP A 117 39.26 -23.72 8.46
CA ASP A 117 38.19 -24.31 7.64
C ASP A 117 36.91 -23.43 7.59
N VAL A 118 36.96 -22.22 8.14
CA VAL A 118 35.82 -21.30 8.17
C VAL A 118 35.75 -20.47 6.90
N HIS A 119 34.58 -20.45 6.26
CA HIS A 119 34.23 -19.55 5.17
C HIS A 119 33.16 -18.55 5.59
N GLY A 120 33.32 -17.30 5.18
CA GLY A 120 32.28 -16.28 5.27
C GLY A 120 31.47 -16.18 3.98
N ALA A 121 30.27 -15.61 4.09
CA ALA A 121 29.45 -15.18 2.98
C ALA A 121 29.20 -13.67 3.07
N LEU A 122 29.17 -12.98 1.93
CA LEU A 122 28.85 -11.56 1.79
C LEU A 122 27.77 -11.41 0.72
N ASP A 123 26.92 -10.40 0.85
CA ASP A 123 25.88 -10.10 -0.12
C ASP A 123 25.98 -8.66 -0.61
N ARG A 124 25.73 -8.46 -1.90
CA ARG A 124 25.42 -7.17 -2.50
C ARG A 124 24.08 -7.30 -3.20
N PHE A 125 23.21 -6.31 -3.06
CA PHE A 125 21.95 -6.28 -3.78
C PHE A 125 21.61 -4.90 -4.31
N GLU A 126 20.75 -4.88 -5.33
CA GLU A 126 20.19 -3.69 -5.96
C GLU A 126 18.67 -3.85 -6.04
N ILE A 127 17.94 -2.79 -5.70
CA ILE A 127 16.48 -2.82 -5.65
C ILE A 127 15.88 -1.50 -6.12
N PHE A 128 14.98 -1.61 -7.10
CA PHE A 128 14.03 -0.57 -7.45
C PHE A 128 12.69 -0.89 -6.77
N HIS A 129 12.29 -0.06 -5.81
CA HIS A 129 11.15 -0.35 -4.94
C HIS A 129 9.90 0.46 -5.26
N HIS A 130 10.00 1.70 -5.75
CA HIS A 130 8.88 2.55 -6.20
C HIS A 130 8.22 2.08 -7.51
N GLY A 131 7.96 0.77 -7.58
CA GLY A 131 7.32 0.12 -8.70
C GLY A 131 6.20 -0.79 -8.23
N PHE A 132 5.83 -1.76 -9.06
CA PHE A 132 4.66 -2.62 -8.79
C PHE A 132 5.05 -4.02 -8.29
N ALA A 133 6.34 -4.31 -8.09
CA ALA A 133 6.82 -5.66 -7.79
C ALA A 133 7.23 -5.88 -6.32
N HIS A 134 7.67 -4.84 -5.61
CA HIS A 134 8.31 -4.97 -4.31
C HIS A 134 7.52 -4.27 -3.23
N SER A 135 7.34 -4.93 -2.09
CA SER A 135 6.72 -4.33 -0.92
C SER A 135 7.60 -3.21 -0.37
N HIS A 136 7.04 -2.01 -0.24
CA HIS A 136 7.82 -0.84 0.14
C HIS A 136 6.97 0.20 0.88
N LEU A 137 7.68 1.15 1.49
CA LEU A 137 7.14 2.33 2.14
C LEU A 137 7.51 3.54 1.28
N ASP A 138 6.50 4.30 0.89
CA ASP A 138 6.69 5.62 0.30
C ASP A 138 6.81 6.68 1.39
N GLY A 139 7.93 7.39 1.35
CA GLY A 139 8.16 8.56 2.18
C GLY A 139 7.44 9.79 1.64
N LEU A 140 7.37 10.83 2.47
CA LEU A 140 6.57 12.02 2.19
C LEU A 140 7.09 12.84 1.00
N ALA A 141 8.33 12.59 0.56
CA ALA A 141 8.95 13.22 -0.60
C ALA A 141 8.79 12.43 -1.91
N HIS A 142 8.13 11.27 -1.89
CA HIS A 142 7.99 10.43 -3.08
C HIS A 142 7.19 11.13 -4.20
N PHE A 143 6.17 11.92 -3.84
CA PHE A 143 5.38 12.73 -4.78
C PHE A 143 5.47 14.22 -4.46
N SER A 144 5.15 15.04 -5.46
CA SER A 144 4.98 16.48 -5.33
C SER A 144 3.71 16.95 -6.02
N TRP A 145 3.22 18.13 -5.63
CA TRP A 145 2.09 18.80 -6.24
C TRP A 145 2.37 20.29 -6.39
N LYS A 146 2.25 20.81 -7.62
CA LYS A 146 2.50 22.22 -7.96
C LYS A 146 3.83 22.77 -7.40
N GLY A 147 4.90 21.99 -7.54
CA GLY A 147 6.26 22.35 -7.09
C GLY A 147 6.47 22.28 -5.58
N LYS A 148 5.54 21.64 -4.85
CA LYS A 148 5.59 21.49 -3.39
C LYS A 148 5.48 20.03 -2.99
N ILE A 149 6.20 19.70 -1.93
CA ILE A 149 6.13 18.43 -1.22
C ILE A 149 5.38 18.67 0.10
N TYR A 150 5.11 17.61 0.88
CA TYR A 150 4.55 17.71 2.23
C TYR A 150 5.11 18.91 3.02
N ASN A 151 4.27 19.52 3.85
CA ASN A 151 4.58 20.68 4.68
C ASN A 151 5.08 21.94 3.93
N GLY A 152 4.93 21.98 2.60
CA GLY A 152 5.33 23.11 1.78
C GLY A 152 6.81 23.16 1.41
N TYR A 153 7.55 22.08 1.70
CA TYR A 153 8.93 21.93 1.24
C TYR A 153 8.99 22.08 -0.30
N PRO A 154 10.01 22.80 -0.81
CA PRO A 154 10.19 22.98 -2.25
C PRO A 154 10.53 21.65 -2.95
N LEU A 155 10.14 21.47 -4.21
CA LEU A 155 10.53 20.30 -5.01
C LEU A 155 12.06 20.18 -5.14
N GLU A 156 12.75 21.32 -5.05
CA GLU A 156 14.19 21.47 -5.14
C GLU A 156 14.98 20.76 -4.04
N ILE A 157 14.33 20.24 -2.98
CA ILE A 157 15.00 19.36 -2.01
C ILE A 157 15.41 18.00 -2.60
N ILE A 158 14.88 17.66 -3.78
CA ILE A 158 15.25 16.44 -4.52
C ILE A 158 16.47 16.76 -5.38
N ASP A 159 17.68 16.61 -4.81
CA ASP A 159 18.96 16.87 -5.48
C ASP A 159 20.02 15.83 -5.12
N GLU A 160 20.21 14.81 -5.97
CA GLU A 160 21.00 13.57 -5.74
C GLU A 160 20.54 12.73 -4.52
N GLU A 161 20.35 13.35 -3.35
CA GLU A 161 19.70 12.83 -2.14
C GLU A 161 18.74 13.89 -1.56
N LEU A 162 17.77 13.48 -0.74
CA LEU A 162 16.87 14.41 -0.06
C LEU A 162 17.57 15.11 1.11
N THR A 163 17.49 16.44 1.16
CA THR A 163 17.95 17.25 2.31
C THR A 163 16.98 17.19 3.51
N GLU A 164 15.68 17.07 3.23
CA GLU A 164 14.60 16.92 4.20
C GLU A 164 13.62 15.82 3.74
N LEU A 165 12.80 15.31 4.66
CA LEU A 165 11.80 14.27 4.39
C LEU A 165 12.39 12.93 3.94
N GLY A 166 13.70 12.72 4.14
CA GLY A 166 14.34 11.44 3.91
C GLY A 166 13.70 10.34 4.77
N ILE A 167 13.65 9.12 4.23
CA ILE A 167 12.98 7.98 4.87
C ILE A 167 13.57 7.63 6.25
N GLU A 168 14.83 8.02 6.50
CA GLU A 168 15.48 7.82 7.79
C GLU A 168 14.78 8.56 8.94
N GLN A 169 13.99 9.61 8.65
CA GLN A 169 13.16 10.30 9.66
C GLN A 169 12.16 9.34 10.29
N MET A 170 11.40 8.59 9.48
CA MET A 170 10.49 7.55 9.96
C MET A 170 11.27 6.35 10.55
N GLY A 171 12.44 6.05 9.98
CA GLY A 171 13.32 4.99 10.47
C GLY A 171 13.90 5.20 11.88
N GLN A 172 13.82 6.41 12.46
CA GLN A 172 14.30 6.67 13.82
C GLN A 172 13.53 5.89 14.89
N LYS A 173 12.21 5.77 14.71
CA LYS A 173 11.31 5.08 15.64
C LYS A 173 10.63 3.86 15.02
N GLY A 174 10.68 3.74 13.69
CA GLY A 174 9.84 2.81 12.96
C GLY A 174 8.36 3.15 13.11
N ILE A 175 7.51 2.33 12.51
CA ILE A 175 6.06 2.42 12.60
C ILE A 175 5.62 1.21 13.43
N VAL A 176 5.20 1.47 14.66
CA VAL A 176 4.63 0.47 15.56
C VAL A 176 3.30 0.99 16.08
N SER A 177 2.20 0.38 15.69
CA SER A 177 0.86 0.82 16.09
C SER A 177 -0.15 -0.31 15.89
N ARG A 178 -1.43 -0.01 16.13
CA ARG A 178 -2.52 -0.93 15.79
C ARG A 178 -2.64 -1.01 14.28
N GLY A 179 -2.43 -2.20 13.73
CA GLY A 179 -2.79 -2.54 12.36
C GLY A 179 -4.25 -2.94 12.27
N VAL A 180 -4.91 -2.55 11.18
CA VAL A 180 -6.29 -2.91 10.88
C VAL A 180 -6.37 -3.43 9.45
N LEU A 181 -6.81 -4.67 9.26
CA LEU A 181 -7.07 -5.23 7.93
C LEU A 181 -8.51 -4.94 7.50
N VAL A 182 -8.67 -4.27 6.36
CA VAL A 182 -9.92 -4.16 5.60
C VAL A 182 -9.82 -5.05 4.37
N ASP A 183 -10.57 -6.14 4.37
CA ASP A 183 -10.52 -7.17 3.31
C ASP A 183 -11.75 -7.11 2.41
N PHE A 184 -11.63 -6.39 1.29
CA PHE A 184 -12.75 -6.20 0.37
C PHE A 184 -13.14 -7.44 -0.43
N PRO A 185 -12.21 -8.30 -0.91
CA PRO A 185 -12.60 -9.56 -1.52
C PRO A 185 -13.42 -10.43 -0.57
N ARG A 186 -13.02 -10.54 0.71
CA ARG A 186 -13.82 -11.28 1.71
C ARG A 186 -15.20 -10.67 1.91
N LEU A 187 -15.27 -9.34 2.09
CA LEU A 187 -16.54 -8.62 2.26
C LEU A 187 -17.49 -8.85 1.08
N LYS A 188 -16.95 -8.83 -0.15
CA LYS A 188 -17.72 -9.01 -1.39
C LYS A 188 -17.87 -10.48 -1.82
N LYS A 189 -17.29 -11.42 -1.08
CA LYS A 189 -17.30 -12.87 -1.35
C LYS A 189 -16.74 -13.22 -2.74
N VAL A 190 -15.63 -12.58 -3.10
CA VAL A 190 -14.86 -12.82 -4.33
C VAL A 190 -13.41 -13.13 -3.98
N GLU A 191 -12.66 -13.74 -4.90
CA GLU A 191 -11.23 -14.03 -4.68
C GLU A 191 -10.37 -12.76 -4.72
N TYR A 192 -10.71 -11.85 -5.62
CA TYR A 192 -10.07 -10.56 -5.83
C TYR A 192 -11.09 -9.53 -6.36
N LEU A 193 -10.80 -8.25 -6.17
CA LEU A 193 -11.56 -7.17 -6.81
C LEU A 193 -11.22 -7.11 -8.30
N GLU A 194 -12.22 -6.85 -9.13
CA GLU A 194 -12.01 -6.74 -10.57
C GLU A 194 -11.01 -5.62 -10.88
N PRO A 195 -10.07 -5.82 -11.84
CA PRO A 195 -9.16 -4.77 -12.25
C PRO A 195 -9.90 -3.48 -12.65
N GLY A 196 -9.49 -2.34 -12.10
CA GLY A 196 -10.17 -1.06 -12.29
C GLY A 196 -11.40 -0.84 -11.42
N GLN A 197 -11.71 -1.75 -10.48
CA GLN A 197 -12.78 -1.56 -9.51
C GLN A 197 -12.42 -0.45 -8.50
N LEU A 198 -13.37 0.45 -8.26
CA LEU A 198 -13.23 1.56 -7.31
C LEU A 198 -13.78 1.17 -5.93
N ILE A 199 -12.98 1.41 -4.89
CA ILE A 199 -13.35 1.24 -3.48
C ILE A 199 -13.84 2.58 -2.94
N THR A 200 -15.05 2.61 -2.39
CA THR A 200 -15.76 3.82 -1.99
C THR A 200 -15.93 3.95 -0.48
N LEU A 201 -16.44 5.10 -0.03
CA LEU A 201 -16.81 5.30 1.37
C LEU A 201 -17.89 4.33 1.85
N ASP A 202 -18.84 3.96 0.98
CA ASP A 202 -19.91 3.04 1.35
C ASP A 202 -19.39 1.61 1.52
N ASP A 203 -18.35 1.21 0.77
CA ASP A 203 -17.66 -0.06 1.02
C ASP A 203 -17.02 -0.10 2.41
N PHE A 204 -16.41 1.01 2.86
CA PHE A 204 -15.87 1.12 4.22
C PHE A 204 -16.97 1.07 5.28
N LYS A 205 -18.10 1.77 5.09
CA LYS A 205 -19.22 1.70 6.05
C LYS A 205 -19.75 0.28 6.18
N LEU A 206 -19.93 -0.41 5.04
CA LEU A 206 -20.37 -1.80 5.04
C LEU A 206 -19.37 -2.71 5.78
N TRP A 207 -18.07 -2.50 5.58
CA TRP A 207 -17.05 -3.23 6.33
C TRP A 207 -17.12 -2.98 7.84
N GLU A 208 -17.32 -1.73 8.26
CA GLU A 208 -17.48 -1.38 9.69
C GLU A 208 -18.75 -2.00 10.29
N GLU A 209 -19.84 -2.05 9.52
CA GLU A 209 -21.10 -2.68 9.94
C GLU A 209 -20.95 -4.20 10.12
N GLU A 210 -20.29 -4.89 9.19
CA GLU A 210 -20.09 -6.35 9.24
C GLU A 210 -19.08 -6.78 10.32
N THR A 211 -18.03 -5.97 10.56
CA THR A 211 -16.96 -6.33 11.50
C THR A 211 -17.14 -5.73 12.90
N GLY A 212 -17.93 -4.66 13.03
CA GLY A 212 -18.03 -3.86 14.25
C GLY A 212 -16.75 -3.08 14.59
N ILE A 213 -15.75 -3.06 13.68
CA ILE A 213 -14.48 -2.39 13.90
C ILE A 213 -14.56 -0.96 13.37
N VAL A 214 -14.06 -0.03 14.15
CA VAL A 214 -14.01 1.39 13.82
C VAL A 214 -12.55 1.81 13.75
N LEU A 215 -12.15 2.38 12.61
CA LEU A 215 -10.81 2.97 12.46
C LEU A 215 -10.63 4.12 13.46
N GLN A 216 -9.48 4.16 14.11
CA GLN A 216 -9.14 5.12 15.17
C GLN A 216 -7.84 5.87 14.88
N GLU A 217 -7.58 6.89 15.69
CA GLU A 217 -6.37 7.69 15.64
C GLU A 217 -5.10 6.84 15.81
N GLY A 218 -4.17 7.00 14.86
CA GLY A 218 -2.89 6.32 14.85
C GLY A 218 -2.90 4.94 14.20
N ASP A 219 -4.03 4.47 13.66
CA ASP A 219 -4.10 3.18 12.98
C ASP A 219 -3.19 3.13 11.74
N VAL A 220 -2.62 1.94 11.51
CA VAL A 220 -2.06 1.52 10.22
C VAL A 220 -3.14 0.72 9.51
N LEU A 221 -3.79 1.36 8.53
CA LEU A 221 -4.87 0.76 7.76
C LEU A 221 -4.30 -0.06 6.59
N LEU A 222 -4.56 -1.36 6.54
CA LEU A 222 -4.17 -2.23 5.43
C LEU A 222 -5.40 -2.64 4.63
N VAL A 223 -5.44 -2.29 3.36
CA VAL A 223 -6.52 -2.60 2.43
C VAL A 223 -6.10 -3.75 1.52
N ARG A 224 -6.82 -4.86 1.61
CA ARG A 224 -6.64 -5.99 0.68
C ARG A 224 -7.62 -5.86 -0.49
N THR A 225 -7.07 -5.89 -1.70
CA THR A 225 -7.80 -5.92 -2.98
C THR A 225 -7.81 -7.31 -3.61
N GLY A 226 -6.99 -8.24 -3.10
CA GLY A 226 -6.78 -9.57 -3.68
C GLY A 226 -5.85 -9.53 -4.88
N ARG A 227 -5.00 -8.51 -4.98
CA ARG A 227 -4.14 -8.29 -6.14
C ARG A 227 -3.35 -9.55 -6.49
N TRP A 228 -2.64 -10.14 -5.55
CA TRP A 228 -1.75 -11.27 -5.90
C TRP A 228 -2.52 -12.49 -6.40
N LYS A 229 -3.75 -12.71 -5.93
CA LYS A 229 -4.65 -13.71 -6.52
C LYS A 229 -5.03 -13.40 -7.96
N ALA A 230 -5.28 -12.14 -8.28
CA ALA A 230 -5.52 -11.71 -9.66
C ALA A 230 -4.28 -11.88 -10.55
N VAL A 231 -3.06 -11.60 -10.04
CA VAL A 231 -1.80 -11.89 -10.76
C VAL A 231 -1.68 -13.38 -11.10
N ASP A 232 -1.97 -14.26 -10.15
CA ASP A 232 -1.87 -15.70 -10.35
C ASP A 232 -2.95 -16.24 -11.31
N ALA A 233 -4.14 -15.63 -11.33
CA ALA A 233 -5.28 -16.10 -12.09
C ALA A 233 -5.35 -15.55 -13.54
N LEU A 234 -4.80 -14.36 -13.78
CA LEU A 234 -4.90 -13.67 -15.07
C LEU A 234 -3.62 -13.85 -15.89
N GLU A 235 -3.73 -14.46 -17.07
CA GLU A 235 -2.58 -14.73 -17.97
C GLU A 235 -1.82 -13.45 -18.37
N GLU A 236 -2.53 -12.33 -18.56
CA GLU A 236 -1.96 -11.03 -18.90
C GLU A 236 -2.63 -9.91 -18.09
N TRP A 237 -2.08 -9.59 -16.92
CA TRP A 237 -2.53 -8.43 -16.15
C TRP A 237 -1.51 -7.28 -16.14
N GLN A 238 -1.92 -6.14 -16.71
CA GLN A 238 -1.16 -4.90 -16.66
C GLN A 238 -1.59 -4.06 -15.45
N PHE A 239 -1.09 -4.43 -14.26
CA PHE A 239 -1.44 -3.74 -13.02
C PHE A 239 -1.21 -2.23 -13.10
N SER A 240 -0.12 -1.80 -13.74
CA SER A 240 0.26 -0.39 -13.90
C SER A 240 -0.78 0.48 -14.63
N THR A 241 -1.66 -0.12 -15.42
CA THR A 241 -2.64 0.60 -16.24
C THR A 241 -4.08 0.22 -15.93
N LEU A 242 -4.30 -0.88 -15.19
CA LEU A 242 -5.62 -1.37 -14.82
C LEU A 242 -5.56 -2.01 -13.43
N SER A 243 -5.81 -1.23 -12.39
CA SER A 243 -5.75 -1.67 -10.99
C SER A 243 -7.01 -1.28 -10.24
N ALA A 244 -7.52 -2.17 -9.38
CA ALA A 244 -8.48 -1.76 -8.37
C ALA A 244 -7.81 -0.79 -7.38
N GLY A 245 -8.59 0.11 -6.79
CA GLY A 245 -8.02 1.09 -5.87
C GLY A 245 -9.04 1.97 -5.18
N LEU A 246 -8.55 2.83 -4.29
CA LEU A 246 -9.31 3.70 -3.42
C LEU A 246 -9.83 4.92 -4.17
N HIS A 247 -11.08 5.30 -3.90
CA HIS A 247 -11.59 6.60 -4.30
C HIS A 247 -10.86 7.71 -3.53
N PRO A 248 -10.34 8.76 -4.20
CA PRO A 248 -9.68 9.91 -3.57
C PRO A 248 -10.42 10.49 -2.35
N ASN A 249 -11.74 10.65 -2.40
CA ASN A 249 -12.56 11.14 -1.28
C ASN A 249 -12.44 10.35 0.04
N LEU A 250 -11.90 9.11 0.02
CA LEU A 250 -11.62 8.36 1.24
C LEU A 250 -10.58 9.07 2.14
N VAL A 251 -9.71 9.91 1.59
CA VAL A 251 -8.76 10.68 2.39
C VAL A 251 -9.47 11.59 3.40
N SER A 252 -10.69 12.05 3.13
CA SER A 252 -11.49 12.83 4.09
C SER A 252 -11.88 12.01 5.31
N LEU A 253 -12.20 10.71 5.13
CA LEU A 253 -12.44 9.79 6.24
C LEU A 253 -11.16 9.59 7.04
N PHE A 254 -10.04 9.33 6.35
CA PHE A 254 -8.76 9.02 6.97
C PHE A 254 -8.18 10.23 7.72
N HIS A 255 -8.34 11.43 7.17
CA HIS A 255 -7.98 12.69 7.82
C HIS A 255 -8.80 12.93 9.09
N LYS A 256 -10.13 12.78 8.99
CA LYS A 256 -11.05 12.92 10.14
C LYS A 256 -10.70 11.94 11.26
N ARG A 257 -10.34 10.72 10.91
CA ARG A 257 -10.01 9.64 11.86
C ARG A 257 -8.54 9.62 12.27
N LYS A 258 -7.72 10.50 11.71
CA LYS A 258 -6.29 10.63 12.01
C LYS A 258 -5.54 9.30 11.82
N ILE A 259 -5.79 8.66 10.68
CA ILE A 259 -5.05 7.45 10.27
C ILE A 259 -3.59 7.84 10.06
N ALA A 260 -2.68 7.00 10.57
CA ALA A 260 -1.25 7.29 10.52
C ALA A 260 -0.62 6.84 9.22
N VAL A 261 -1.02 5.68 8.70
CA VAL A 261 -0.44 5.05 7.50
C VAL A 261 -1.54 4.27 6.78
N VAL A 262 -1.52 4.30 5.45
CA VAL A 262 -2.36 3.42 4.62
C VAL A 262 -1.47 2.47 3.85
N GLY A 263 -1.84 1.19 3.79
CA GLY A 263 -1.17 0.18 2.99
C GLY A 263 -2.14 -0.58 2.12
N CYS A 264 -1.65 -1.08 1.00
CA CYS A 264 -2.42 -1.85 0.04
C CYS A 264 -1.58 -3.02 -0.48
N ASP A 265 -2.23 -4.11 -0.90
CA ASP A 265 -1.58 -5.13 -1.73
C ASP A 265 -1.35 -4.65 -3.18
N GLY A 266 -1.97 -3.52 -3.55
CA GLY A 266 -1.67 -2.69 -4.72
C GLY A 266 -0.87 -1.42 -4.38
N VAL A 267 -1.14 -0.34 -5.12
CA VAL A 267 -0.54 0.99 -4.89
C VAL A 267 -1.53 2.00 -4.33
N SER A 268 -2.61 1.52 -3.72
CA SER A 268 -3.75 2.32 -3.23
C SER A 268 -4.56 3.07 -4.31
N ASP A 269 -3.93 3.63 -5.34
CA ASP A 269 -4.61 4.28 -6.47
C ASP A 269 -5.27 3.27 -7.42
N ARG A 270 -6.42 3.69 -7.94
CA ARG A 270 -7.13 2.99 -9.01
C ARG A 270 -6.56 3.43 -10.35
N ASN A 271 -6.27 2.48 -11.23
CA ASN A 271 -6.00 2.74 -12.63
C ASN A 271 -7.12 2.22 -13.55
N PRO A 272 -7.57 3.02 -14.55
CA PRO A 272 -7.13 4.39 -14.84
C PRO A 272 -7.56 5.39 -13.76
N SER A 273 -6.84 6.50 -13.64
CA SER A 273 -7.20 7.57 -12.68
C SER A 273 -8.62 8.08 -12.95
N ILE A 274 -9.36 8.35 -11.87
CA ILE A 274 -10.68 9.01 -11.96
C ILE A 274 -10.57 10.53 -11.82
N ALA A 275 -9.39 11.08 -11.54
CA ALA A 275 -9.16 12.51 -11.46
C ALA A 275 -8.65 13.04 -12.80
N GLU A 276 -9.38 13.99 -13.38
CA GLU A 276 -9.10 14.49 -14.73
C GLU A 276 -7.71 15.16 -14.78
N GLY A 277 -6.83 14.63 -15.64
CA GLY A 277 -5.48 15.16 -15.84
C GLY A 277 -4.53 14.97 -14.66
N ILE A 278 -4.92 14.21 -13.63
CA ILE A 278 -4.15 14.02 -12.41
C ILE A 278 -3.83 12.52 -12.26
N PRO A 279 -2.57 12.11 -12.46
CA PRO A 279 -2.15 10.75 -12.15
C PRO A 279 -2.09 10.54 -10.64
N ASP A 280 -2.40 9.33 -10.19
CA ASP A 280 -2.27 8.89 -8.80
C ASP A 280 -2.79 9.89 -7.75
N PRO A 281 -4.06 10.33 -7.87
CA PRO A 281 -4.64 11.34 -7.00
C PRO A 281 -4.60 10.94 -5.51
N PHE A 282 -4.70 9.65 -5.18
CA PHE A 282 -4.64 9.19 -3.80
C PHE A 282 -3.23 9.34 -3.21
N HIS A 283 -2.17 9.04 -3.96
CA HIS A 283 -0.78 9.33 -3.56
C HIS A 283 -0.57 10.82 -3.27
N ILE A 284 -1.02 11.70 -4.18
CA ILE A 284 -0.83 13.14 -4.00
C ILE A 284 -1.55 13.64 -2.75
N LEU A 285 -2.80 13.23 -2.53
CA LEU A 285 -3.57 13.63 -1.35
C LEU A 285 -2.96 13.08 -0.06
N SER A 286 -2.53 11.82 -0.07
CA SER A 286 -1.94 11.15 1.10
C SER A 286 -0.58 11.72 1.43
N LEU A 287 0.40 11.62 0.53
CA LEU A 287 1.78 12.00 0.78
C LEU A 287 1.93 13.51 0.90
N VAL A 288 1.40 14.27 -0.08
CA VAL A 288 1.66 15.71 -0.17
C VAL A 288 0.71 16.51 0.71
N ALA A 289 -0.61 16.29 0.62
CA ALA A 289 -1.57 17.10 1.39
C ALA A 289 -1.54 16.72 2.88
N MET A 290 -1.69 15.43 3.18
CA MET A 290 -1.87 14.94 4.55
C MET A 290 -0.55 14.65 5.27
N GLY A 291 0.55 14.38 4.56
CA GLY A 291 1.77 13.83 5.15
C GLY A 291 1.60 12.39 5.59
N MET A 292 0.80 11.61 4.88
CA MET A 292 0.46 10.22 5.20
C MET A 292 1.25 9.25 4.32
N PRO A 293 2.25 8.53 4.87
CA PRO A 293 3.03 7.57 4.09
C PRO A 293 2.17 6.40 3.64
N LEU A 294 2.60 5.77 2.56
CA LEU A 294 1.93 4.64 1.94
C LEU A 294 2.79 3.38 2.02
N LEU A 295 2.13 2.23 2.17
CA LEU A 295 2.75 0.91 2.08
C LEU A 295 2.21 0.20 0.85
N ASP A 296 3.06 0.01 -0.14
CA ASP A 296 2.66 -0.46 -1.45
C ASP A 296 3.13 -1.88 -1.73
N ASN A 297 2.37 -2.59 -2.55
CA ASN A 297 2.61 -3.98 -2.98
C ASN A 297 2.80 -4.96 -1.82
N LEU A 298 2.09 -4.77 -0.70
CA LEU A 298 2.14 -5.71 0.42
C LEU A 298 1.59 -7.08 0.02
N ASN A 299 2.06 -8.14 0.67
CA ASN A 299 1.40 -9.43 0.63
C ASN A 299 0.42 -9.53 1.81
N LEU A 300 -0.88 -9.50 1.52
CA LEU A 300 -1.93 -9.53 2.54
C LEU A 300 -2.70 -10.86 2.56
N GLU A 301 -2.27 -11.87 1.80
CA GLU A 301 -2.98 -13.15 1.66
C GLU A 301 -2.97 -13.95 2.95
N GLU A 302 -1.79 -14.19 3.53
CA GLU A 302 -1.68 -14.91 4.81
C GLU A 302 -2.33 -14.10 5.95
N LEU A 303 -2.25 -12.77 5.90
CA LEU A 303 -2.91 -11.92 6.90
C LEU A 303 -4.44 -12.07 6.85
N SER A 304 -5.02 -12.12 5.64
CA SER A 304 -6.45 -12.41 5.44
C SER A 304 -6.85 -13.75 6.03
N GLU A 305 -6.05 -14.79 5.78
CA GLU A 305 -6.32 -16.14 6.29
C GLU A 305 -6.26 -16.20 7.81
N VAL A 306 -5.23 -15.62 8.44
CA VAL A 306 -5.10 -15.56 9.90
C VAL A 306 -6.24 -14.75 10.52
N ALA A 307 -6.59 -13.60 9.93
CA ALA A 307 -7.69 -12.78 10.41
C ALA A 307 -9.02 -13.54 10.37
N GLN A 308 -9.26 -14.29 9.29
CA GLN A 308 -10.47 -15.11 9.12
C GLN A 308 -10.52 -16.28 10.11
N GLN A 309 -9.39 -16.98 10.33
CA GLN A 309 -9.31 -18.13 11.23
C GLN A 309 -9.47 -17.71 12.70
N THR A 310 -8.95 -16.55 13.07
CA THR A 310 -8.95 -16.05 14.45
C THR A 310 -10.14 -15.15 14.78
N GLY A 311 -10.86 -14.66 13.75
CA GLY A 311 -11.89 -13.63 13.90
C GLY A 311 -11.33 -12.26 14.31
N ARG A 312 -10.03 -12.02 14.13
CA ARG A 312 -9.34 -10.80 14.53
C ARG A 312 -8.85 -10.05 13.30
N HIS A 313 -9.38 -8.86 13.05
CA HIS A 313 -8.89 -7.97 11.97
C HIS A 313 -7.98 -6.87 12.49
N THR A 314 -7.66 -6.88 13.79
CA THR A 314 -6.73 -5.94 14.43
C THR A 314 -5.57 -6.70 15.06
N PHE A 315 -4.38 -6.11 14.97
CA PHE A 315 -3.11 -6.70 15.39
C PHE A 315 -2.11 -5.61 15.73
N MET A 316 -0.99 -5.96 16.34
CA MET A 316 0.17 -5.06 16.39
C MET A 316 0.85 -5.07 15.03
N PHE A 317 0.95 -3.92 14.39
CA PHE A 317 1.76 -3.72 13.20
C PHE A 317 3.17 -3.26 13.61
N THR A 318 4.19 -3.82 12.97
CA THR A 318 5.57 -3.35 13.08
C THR A 318 6.17 -3.24 11.68
N GLY A 319 6.65 -2.06 11.31
CA GLY A 319 7.37 -1.86 10.05
C GLY A 319 8.35 -0.71 10.19
N ALA A 320 9.63 -0.94 9.91
CA ALA A 320 10.64 0.10 9.92
C ALA A 320 11.31 0.15 8.54
N PRO A 321 11.40 1.33 7.91
CA PRO A 321 12.20 1.46 6.71
C PRO A 321 13.68 1.28 7.04
N LEU A 322 14.47 0.91 6.03
CA LEU A 322 15.91 1.03 6.10
C LEU A 322 16.27 2.50 6.33
N ARG A 323 17.27 2.75 7.17
CA ARG A 323 17.75 4.12 7.47
C ARG A 323 18.68 4.64 6.37
N ALA A 324 18.21 4.57 5.12
CA ALA A 324 18.88 5.11 3.95
C ALA A 324 18.69 6.63 3.95
N LYS A 325 19.67 7.36 4.48
CA LYS A 325 19.60 8.82 4.57
C LYS A 325 19.33 9.42 3.19
N GLY A 326 18.33 10.30 3.12
CA GLY A 326 18.02 11.05 1.89
C GLY A 326 17.25 10.25 0.84
N ALA A 327 16.77 9.03 1.14
CA ALA A 327 15.93 8.26 0.24
C ALA A 327 14.45 8.66 0.34
N SER A 328 13.72 8.64 -0.78
CA SER A 328 12.27 8.96 -0.84
C SER A 328 11.36 7.83 -0.36
N GLY A 329 11.91 6.66 -0.11
CA GLY A 329 11.18 5.46 0.29
C GLY A 329 12.14 4.36 0.72
N SER A 330 11.59 3.21 1.08
CA SER A 330 12.38 2.04 1.44
C SER A 330 11.64 0.74 1.14
N PRO A 331 12.31 -0.29 0.60
CA PRO A 331 11.79 -1.64 0.74
C PRO A 331 11.71 -1.99 2.23
N LEU A 332 10.72 -2.79 2.62
CA LEU A 332 10.59 -3.24 4.00
C LEU A 332 9.84 -4.57 4.09
N ASN A 333 10.02 -5.25 5.21
CA ASN A 333 9.21 -6.39 5.61
C ASN A 333 8.39 -6.00 6.86
N PRO A 334 7.15 -5.49 6.69
CA PRO A 334 6.30 -5.26 7.83
C PRO A 334 5.76 -6.57 8.38
N ILE A 335 5.57 -6.64 9.68
CA ILE A 335 5.08 -7.83 10.40
C ILE A 335 3.79 -7.47 11.14
N ALA A 336 2.75 -8.28 10.94
CA ALA A 336 1.57 -8.30 11.79
C ALA A 336 1.76 -9.31 12.92
N VAL A 337 1.39 -8.94 14.16
CA VAL A 337 1.51 -9.79 15.34
C VAL A 337 0.19 -9.83 16.11
N PHE A 338 -0.39 -11.02 16.27
CA PHE A 338 -1.70 -11.27 16.90
C PHE A 338 -1.63 -11.80 18.32
#